data_AF-A0A965TYB0-F1
#
_entry.id   AF-A0A965TYB0-F1
#
_cell.length_a   1.000
_cell.length_b   1.000
_cell.length_c   1.000
_cell.angle_alpha   90.00
_cell.angle_beta   90.00
_cell.angle_gamma   90.00
#
_symmetry.space_group_name_H-M   'P 1'
#
loop_
_entity.id
_entity.type
_entity.pdbx_description
1 polymer ?
#
loop_
_entity_poly.entity_id
_entity_poly.type
_entity_poly.pdbx_seq_one_letter_code
_entity_poly.pdbx_strand_id
1 'polypeptide(L)' 'MLESLHIKNLALIESVNIDFSPGFTILSGETGAGKSIILGALSLLFGDKVDSSLIRSGMNE' A
#
# COMPACT_ATOMS: atom_id res chain seq x y z
N MET A 1 12.33 -10.63 -6.97
CA MET A 1 12.11 -10.03 -5.63
C MET A 1 11.29 -8.76 -5.86
N LEU A 2 10.48 -8.30 -4.90
CA LEU A 2 9.82 -6.99 -5.05
C LEU A 2 10.91 -5.91 -5.03
N GLU A 3 10.99 -5.09 -6.08
CA GLU A 3 12.02 -4.03 -6.22
C GLU A 3 11.46 -2.67 -5.81
N SER A 4 10.26 -2.34 -6.27
CA SER A 4 9.56 -1.13 -5.87
C SER A 4 8.06 -1.35 -5.74
N LEU A 5 7.41 -0.52 -4.91
CA LEU A 5 5.96 -0.43 -4.77
C LEU A 5 5.54 1.02 -4.94
N HIS A 6 4.72 1.24 -5.97
CA HIS A 6 4.11 2.52 -6.26
C HIS A 6 2.63 2.44 -5.92
N ILE A 7 2.18 3.23 -4.94
CA ILE A 7 0.78 3.27 -4.51
C ILE A 7 0.22 4.66 -4.84
N LYS A 8 -0.94 4.70 -5.46
CA LYS A 8 -1.65 5.94 -5.79
C LYS A 8 -3.13 5.80 -5.44
N ASN A 9 -3.70 6.85 -4.85
CA ASN A 9 -5.12 6.95 -4.54
C ASN A 9 -5.68 5.77 -3.73
N LEU A 10 -4.92 5.25 -2.78
CA LEU A 10 -5.31 4.11 -1.94
C LEU A 10 -5.54 4.57 -0.49
N ALA A 11 -6.79 4.52 -0.03
CA ALA A 11 -7.23 4.94 1.30
C ALA A 11 -6.69 6.34 1.65
N LEU A 12 -5.84 6.45 2.68
CA LEU A 12 -5.25 7.72 3.11
C LEU A 12 -4.03 8.15 2.29
N ILE A 13 -3.54 7.31 1.38
CA ILE A 13 -2.37 7.58 0.54
C ILE A 13 -2.81 8.19 -0.80
N GLU A 14 -2.36 9.42 -1.07
CA GLU A 14 -2.47 10.03 -2.39
C GLU A 14 -1.42 9.47 -3.35
N SER A 15 -0.16 9.45 -2.92
CA SER A 15 0.96 8.88 -3.66
C SER A 15 2.09 8.48 -2.72
N VAL A 16 2.63 7.28 -2.86
CA VAL A 16 3.90 6.88 -2.24
C VAL A 16 4.68 5.95 -3.15
N ASN A 17 6.00 6.11 -3.12
CA ASN A 17 6.96 5.24 -3.79
C ASN A 17 7.86 4.63 -2.73
N ILE A 18 7.99 3.31 -2.76
CA ILE A 18 8.83 2.56 -1.82
C ILE A 18 9.79 1.71 -2.64
N ASP A 19 11.09 1.91 -2.45
CA ASP A 19 12.12 1.06 -3.01
C ASP A 19 12.55 0.02 -1.97
N PHE A 20 12.58 -1.25 -2.36
CA PHE A 20 12.92 -2.36 -1.49
C PHE A 20 14.37 -2.76 -1.67
N SER A 21 15.06 -2.91 -0.54
CA SER A 21 16.40 -3.48 -0.49
C SER A 21 16.34 -5.00 -0.25
N PRO A 22 17.35 -5.76 -0.72
CA PRO A 22 17.48 -7.17 -0.40
C PRO A 22 17.53 -7.45 1.10
N GLY A 23 17.00 -8.61 1.49
CA GLY A 23 17.05 -9.09 2.87
C GLY A 23 15.75 -8.83 3.63
N PHE A 24 15.86 -8.17 4.78
CA PHE A 24 14.75 -8.00 5.72
C PHE A 24 14.30 -6.54 5.80
N THR A 25 13.09 -6.27 5.32
CA THR A 25 12.46 -4.94 5.41
C THR A 25 11.54 -4.88 6.62
N ILE A 26 11.74 -3.87 7.48
CA ILE A 26 10.88 -3.61 8.64
C ILE A 26 9.99 -2.40 8.32
N LEU A 27 8.67 -2.58 8.40
CA LEU A 27 7.72 -1.48 8.44
C LEU A 27 7.37 -1.14 9.90
N SER A 28 7.66 0.08 10.31
CA SER A 28 7.32 0.64 11.63
C SER A 28 6.41 1.87 11.49
N GLY A 29 5.86 2.33 12.61
CA GLY A 29 4.99 3.50 12.67
C GLY A 29 4.27 3.58 14.01
N GLU A 30 3.69 4.74 14.31
CA GLU A 30 3.00 5.03 15.57
C GLU A 30 1.56 4.48 15.58
N THR A 31 0.76 4.93 14.61
CA THR A 31 -0.62 4.48 14.42
C THR A 31 -0.66 3.66 13.13
N GLY A 32 -1.00 2.38 13.23
CA GLY A 32 -0.82 1.38 12.17
C GLY A 32 -1.51 1.65 10.82
N ALA A 33 -2.21 2.79 10.65
CA ALA A 33 -2.90 3.19 9.43
C ALA A 33 -1.99 3.11 8.19
N GLY A 34 -0.82 3.75 8.20
CA GLY A 34 0.10 3.71 7.05
C GLY A 34 0.61 2.31 6.73
N LYS A 35 0.94 1.53 7.77
CA LYS A 35 1.42 0.15 7.63
C LYS A 35 0.33 -0.77 7.06
N SER A 36 -0.90 -0.69 7.56
CA SER A 36 -2.02 -1.50 7.07
C SER A 36 -2.37 -1.19 5.62
N ILE A 37 -2.26 0.08 5.19
CA ILE A 37 -2.49 0.45 3.78
C ILE A 37 -1.42 -0.17 2.87
N ILE A 38 -0.14 -0.13 3.27
CA ILE A 38 0.94 -0.76 2.49
C ILE A 38 0.74 -2.28 2.41
N LEU A 39 0.37 -2.93 3.53
CA LEU A 39 0.05 -4.37 3.51
C LEU A 39 -1.15 -4.68 2.63
N GLY A 40 -2.19 -3.83 2.64
CA GLY A 40 -3.33 -3.94 1.73
C GLY A 40 -2.92 -3.85 0.25
N ALA A 41 -2.03 -2.92 -0.08
CA ALA A 41 -1.48 -2.80 -1.43
C ALA A 41 -0.70 -4.06 -1.87
N LEU A 42 0.04 -4.69 -0.96
CA LEU A 42 0.72 -5.95 -1.24
C LEU A 42 -0.26 -7.11 -1.43
N SER A 43 -1.28 -7.23 -0.59
CA SER A 43 -2.38 -8.20 -0.75
C SER A 43 -3.04 -8.09 -2.12
N LEU A 44 -3.26 -6.85 -2.60
CA LEU A 44 -3.80 -6.60 -3.94
C LEU A 44 -2.92 -7.16 -5.05
N LEU A 45 -1.60 -7.02 -4.94
CA LEU A 45 -0.67 -7.61 -5.91
C LEU A 45 -0.71 -9.14 -5.94
N PHE A 46 -1.11 -9.77 -4.83
CA PHE A 46 -1.29 -11.23 -4.75
C PHE A 46 -2.67 -11.70 -5.22
N GLY A 47 -3.56 -10.78 -5.64
CA GLY A 47 -4.88 -11.11 -6.18
C GLY A 47 -5.98 -11.26 -5.14
N ASP A 48 -5.77 -10.74 -3.92
CA ASP A 48 -6.85 -10.67 -2.94
C ASP A 48 -8.01 -9.81 -3.46
N LYS A 49 -9.23 -10.19 -3.03
CA LYS A 49 -10.42 -9.38 -3.32
C LYS A 49 -10.28 -8.02 -2.66
N VAL A 50 -10.52 -6.97 -3.45
CA VAL A 50 -10.59 -5.59 -2.99
C VAL A 50 -12.03 -5.11 -2.92
N ASP A 51 -12.30 -4.31 -1.90
CA ASP A 51 -13.52 -3.50 -1.82
C ASP A 51 -13.21 -2.08 -2.32
N SER A 52 -14.16 -1.44 -3.00
CA SER A 52 -13.98 -0.07 -3.53
C SER A 52 -13.77 0.98 -2.44
N SER A 53 -14.07 0.68 -1.18
CA SER A 53 -13.70 1.50 -0.01
C SER A 53 -12.21 1.73 0.16
N LEU A 54 -11.36 0.93 -0.49
CA LEU A 54 -9.91 1.16 -0.52
C LEU A 54 -9.51 2.28 -1.49
N ILE A 55 -10.40 2.71 -2.38
CA ILE A 55 -10.14 3.89 -3.22
C ILE A 55 -10.25 5.13 -2.34
N ARG A 56 -9.23 5.99 -2.42
CA ARG A 56 -9.21 7.25 -1.67
C ARG A 56 -10.46 8.07 -2.00
N SER A 57 -11.14 8.58 -0.97
CA SER A 57 -12.33 9.41 -1.12
C SER A 57 -12.10 10.58 -2.09
N GLY A 58 -13.04 10.75 -3.03
CA GLY A 58 -12.96 11.79 -4.07
C GLY A 58 -12.13 11.41 -5.30
N MET A 59 -11.60 10.19 -5.34
CA MET A 59 -11.00 9.59 -6.54
C MET A 59 -11.97 8.59 -7.16
N ASN A 60 -11.92 8.46 -8.48
CA ASN A 60 -12.69 7.46 -9.21
C ASN A 60 -11.84 6.21 -9.45
N GLU A 61 -12.52 5.06 -9.67
CA GLU A 61 -11.94 3.79 -10.13
C GLU A 61 -11.03 3.95 -11.37
#